data_AF-A0A916BE08-F1
#
_entry.id   AF-A0A916BE08-F1
#
_cell.length_a   1.000
_cell.length_b   1.000
_cell.length_c   1.000
_cell.angle_alpha   90.00
_cell.angle_beta   90.00
_cell.angle_gamma   90.00
#
_symmetry.space_group_name_H-M   'P 1'
#
loop_
_entity.id
_entity.type
_entity.pdbx_description
1 polymer ?
#
loop_
_entity_poly.entity_id
_entity_poly.type
_entity_poly.pdbx_seq_one_letter_code
_entity_poly.pdbx_strand_id
1 'polypeptide(L)'
;MRAWKPTLSRIFQATQVIPTMPKTPYEKWQDTVNQGITDPAWDRYDPTIRILVAEFNARLGRKSRYVEKPMPPLNWKWIKAMVWVESGGPTNPAWKTRPMQIGNPGDAGLGVLKRGEEGSNLIMDEKLKAGLAQINTPAVNIKAGTAYLLTRLYSSNTNISFFHSADEFEIVRQQRTQFALIFA
;
A
#
# COMPACT_ATOMS: atom_id res chain seq x y z
N MET A 1 50.76 -46.91 -44.90
CA MET A 1 49.47 -46.21 -44.77
C MET A 1 48.72 -46.78 -43.57
N ARG A 2 48.64 -46.06 -42.44
CA ARG A 2 47.83 -46.43 -41.28
C ARG A 2 46.82 -45.32 -41.02
N ALA A 3 45.55 -45.71 -41.01
CA ALA A 3 44.41 -44.83 -40.89
C ALA A 3 44.29 -44.23 -39.48
N TRP A 4 43.97 -42.95 -39.46
CA TRP A 4 43.56 -42.16 -38.29
C TRP A 4 42.13 -42.57 -37.88
N LYS A 5 41.88 -42.86 -36.60
CA LYS A 5 40.53 -42.95 -36.03
C LYS A 5 40.43 -41.98 -34.85
N PRO A 6 39.67 -40.89 -34.95
CA PRO A 6 39.39 -40.06 -33.77
C PRO A 6 38.31 -40.76 -32.92
N THR A 7 38.62 -40.96 -31.65
CA THR A 7 37.68 -41.38 -30.61
C THR A 7 36.63 -40.30 -30.38
N LEU A 8 35.35 -40.71 -30.37
CA LEU A 8 34.19 -39.88 -30.03
C LEU A 8 34.32 -39.39 -28.58
N SER A 9 34.68 -38.12 -28.40
CA SER A 9 34.51 -37.42 -27.12
C SER A 9 33.03 -37.15 -26.89
N ARG A 10 32.50 -37.82 -25.88
CA ARG A 10 31.15 -37.69 -25.34
C ARG A 10 30.94 -36.25 -24.86
N ILE A 11 30.24 -35.42 -25.64
CA ILE A 11 29.80 -34.09 -25.21
C ILE A 11 28.71 -34.30 -24.15
N PHE A 12 29.08 -34.16 -22.87
CA PHE A 12 28.11 -33.89 -21.82
C PHE A 12 27.60 -32.46 -22.03
N GLN A 13 26.37 -32.31 -22.53
CA GLN A 13 25.64 -31.05 -22.43
C GLN A 13 25.24 -30.87 -20.97
N ALA A 14 26.07 -30.20 -20.18
CA ALA A 14 25.63 -29.61 -18.93
C ALA A 14 24.63 -28.51 -19.30
N THR A 15 23.35 -28.72 -18.99
CA THR A 15 22.33 -27.67 -19.05
C THR A 15 22.72 -26.60 -18.05
N GLN A 16 23.44 -25.56 -18.53
CA GLN A 16 23.71 -24.37 -17.76
C GLN A 16 22.35 -23.72 -17.46
N VAL A 17 21.86 -23.88 -16.23
CA VAL A 17 20.72 -23.11 -15.74
C VAL A 17 21.20 -21.67 -15.67
N ILE A 18 20.86 -20.86 -16.67
CA ILE A 18 21.20 -19.44 -16.68
C ILE A 18 20.46 -18.82 -15.48
N PRO A 19 21.15 -18.27 -14.47
CA PRO A 19 20.47 -17.65 -13.34
C PRO A 19 19.67 -16.45 -13.88
N THR A 20 18.37 -16.45 -13.66
CA THR A 20 17.51 -15.33 -14.05
C THR A 20 17.94 -14.10 -13.27
N MET A 21 18.23 -13.01 -13.97
CA MET A 21 18.54 -11.71 -13.36
C MET A 21 17.46 -11.35 -12.33
N PRO A 22 17.83 -10.83 -11.14
CA PRO A 22 16.85 -10.38 -10.16
C PRO A 22 15.95 -9.29 -10.76
N LYS A 23 14.63 -9.45 -10.61
CA LYS A 23 13.65 -8.45 -11.05
C LYS A 23 13.91 -7.08 -10.40
N THR A 24 13.82 -6.03 -11.20
CA THR A 24 13.84 -4.64 -10.74
C THR A 24 12.64 -4.34 -9.83
N PRO A 25 12.69 -3.28 -9.00
CA PRO A 25 11.53 -2.84 -8.23
C PRO A 25 10.29 -2.56 -9.08
N TYR A 26 10.49 -2.06 -10.31
CA TYR A 26 9.41 -1.78 -11.25
C TYR A 26 8.73 -3.05 -11.75
N GLU A 27 9.50 -4.06 -12.14
CA GLU A 27 8.95 -5.35 -12.58
C GLU A 27 8.20 -6.07 -11.44
N LYS A 28 8.74 -6.03 -10.22
CA LYS A 28 8.04 -6.56 -9.04
C LYS A 28 6.72 -5.85 -8.77
N TRP A 29 6.69 -4.53 -8.96
CA TRP A 29 5.47 -3.75 -8.87
C TRP A 29 4.48 -4.13 -9.99
N GLN A 30 4.92 -4.28 -11.23
CA GLN A 30 4.04 -4.72 -12.32
C GLN A 30 3.43 -6.11 -12.04
N ASP A 31 4.22 -7.04 -11.51
CA ASP A 31 3.73 -8.36 -11.10
C ASP A 31 2.65 -8.26 -10.02
N THR A 32 2.86 -7.38 -9.02
CA THR A 32 1.92 -7.10 -7.92
C THR A 32 0.59 -6.63 -8.48
N VAL A 33 0.62 -5.65 -9.39
CA VAL A 33 -0.60 -5.12 -10.03
C VAL A 33 -1.31 -6.22 -10.82
N ASN A 34 -0.58 -6.92 -11.71
CA ASN A 34 -1.16 -7.95 -12.58
C ASN A 34 -1.82 -9.09 -11.81
N GLN A 35 -1.22 -9.51 -10.69
CA GLN A 35 -1.80 -10.52 -9.80
C GLN A 35 -3.11 -10.01 -9.18
N GLY A 36 -3.14 -8.77 -8.69
CA GLY A 36 -4.33 -8.20 -8.09
C GLY A 36 -5.51 -8.06 -9.05
N ILE A 37 -5.27 -7.89 -10.36
CA ILE A 37 -6.36 -7.84 -11.36
C ILE A 37 -7.09 -9.19 -11.47
N THR A 38 -6.38 -10.29 -11.28
CA THR A 38 -6.86 -11.64 -11.64
C THR A 38 -7.22 -12.50 -10.43
N ASP A 39 -6.78 -12.13 -9.24
CA ASP A 39 -6.98 -12.89 -8.01
C ASP A 39 -7.92 -12.15 -7.02
N PRO A 40 -9.15 -12.67 -6.79
CA PRO A 40 -10.11 -12.10 -5.83
C PRO A 40 -9.61 -12.01 -4.39
N ALA A 41 -8.55 -12.73 -4.02
CA ALA A 41 -7.96 -12.62 -2.67
C ALA A 41 -7.39 -11.21 -2.40
N TRP A 42 -7.07 -10.44 -3.44
CA TRP A 42 -6.64 -9.05 -3.33
C TRP A 42 -7.77 -8.09 -2.95
N ASP A 43 -9.03 -8.51 -3.12
CA ASP A 43 -10.24 -7.76 -2.74
C ASP A 43 -10.66 -8.04 -1.28
N ARG A 44 -9.89 -8.84 -0.54
CA ARG A 44 -10.21 -9.27 0.83
C ARG A 44 -10.61 -8.12 1.75
N TYR A 45 -10.01 -6.95 1.56
CA TYR A 45 -10.21 -5.78 2.42
C TYR A 45 -11.21 -4.76 1.85
N ASP A 46 -11.77 -4.97 0.67
CA ASP A 46 -12.70 -4.04 0.01
C ASP A 46 -13.88 -3.64 0.92
N PRO A 47 -14.58 -4.57 1.61
CA PRO A 47 -15.66 -4.18 2.52
C PRO A 47 -15.17 -3.28 3.67
N THR A 48 -14.01 -3.60 4.24
CA THR A 48 -13.42 -2.84 5.35
C THR A 48 -13.03 -1.44 4.88
N ILE A 49 -12.39 -1.34 3.72
CA ILE A 49 -11.92 -0.08 3.13
C ILE A 49 -13.11 0.82 2.77
N ARG A 50 -14.17 0.26 2.17
CA ARG A 50 -15.37 1.02 1.81
C ARG A 50 -16.08 1.60 3.03
N ILE A 51 -16.27 0.80 4.09
CA ILE A 51 -16.85 1.28 5.35
C ILE A 51 -15.99 2.39 5.95
N LEU A 52 -14.69 2.15 6.04
CA LEU A 52 -13.73 3.10 6.60
C LEU A 52 -13.76 4.45 5.86
N VAL A 53 -13.73 4.41 4.54
CA VAL A 53 -13.75 5.61 3.69
C VAL A 53 -15.07 6.35 3.84
N ALA A 54 -16.19 5.64 3.92
CA ALA A 54 -17.48 6.25 4.21
C ALA A 54 -17.51 6.95 5.59
N GLU A 55 -16.95 6.32 6.64
CA GLU A 55 -16.82 6.92 7.97
C GLU A 55 -15.98 8.21 7.93
N PHE A 56 -14.82 8.19 7.27
CA PHE A 56 -13.98 9.38 7.13
C PHE A 56 -14.66 10.48 6.34
N ASN A 57 -15.27 10.17 5.19
CA ASN A 57 -15.95 11.15 4.36
C ASN A 57 -17.14 11.79 5.09
N ALA A 58 -17.90 11.00 5.85
CA ALA A 58 -19.01 11.52 6.64
C ALA A 58 -18.54 12.50 7.73
N ARG A 59 -17.41 12.21 8.39
CA ARG A 59 -16.89 13.00 9.51
C ARG A 59 -16.07 14.21 9.08
N LEU A 60 -15.19 14.04 8.09
CA LEU A 60 -14.21 15.04 7.64
C LEU A 60 -14.68 15.84 6.42
N GLY A 61 -15.66 15.34 5.67
CA GLY A 61 -16.24 16.03 4.51
C GLY A 61 -17.21 17.15 4.85
N ARG A 62 -17.33 17.52 6.14
CA ARG A 62 -18.20 18.61 6.61
C ARG A 62 -17.41 19.53 7.53
N LYS A 63 -17.73 20.83 7.48
CA LYS A 63 -17.22 21.79 8.46
C LYS A 63 -17.75 21.38 9.84
N SER A 64 -16.87 21.33 10.81
CA SER A 64 -17.22 21.02 12.20
C SER A 64 -16.34 21.81 13.15
N ARG A 65 -16.58 21.71 14.46
CA ARG A 65 -15.69 22.31 15.48
C ARG A 65 -14.26 21.76 15.45
N TYR A 66 -14.02 20.65 14.75
CA TYR A 66 -12.71 20.01 14.61
C TYR A 66 -12.13 20.13 13.19
N VAL A 67 -12.94 20.54 12.21
CA VAL A 67 -12.56 20.58 10.79
C VAL A 67 -13.00 21.92 10.23
N GLU A 68 -12.07 22.87 10.15
CA GLU A 68 -12.34 24.23 9.68
C GLU A 68 -12.65 24.27 8.17
N LYS A 69 -11.87 23.49 7.39
CA LYS A 69 -12.05 23.28 5.96
C LYS A 69 -12.42 21.82 5.71
N PRO A 70 -13.59 21.53 5.11
CA PRO A 70 -13.95 20.15 4.74
C PRO A 70 -12.86 19.49 3.91
N MET A 71 -12.52 18.25 4.24
CA MET A 71 -11.64 17.46 3.40
C MET A 71 -12.40 16.96 2.16
N PRO A 72 -11.79 17.00 0.96
CA PRO A 72 -12.31 16.36 -0.22
C PRO A 72 -12.60 14.87 0.02
N PRO A 73 -13.62 14.32 -0.66
CA PRO A 73 -14.02 12.95 -0.43
C PRO A 73 -12.90 12.00 -0.84
N LEU A 74 -12.51 11.14 0.10
CA LEU A 74 -11.59 10.05 -0.12
C LEU A 74 -12.27 9.00 -1.01
N ASN A 75 -11.59 8.55 -2.06
CA ASN A 75 -12.04 7.45 -2.91
C ASN A 75 -11.45 6.13 -2.39
N TRP A 76 -12.31 5.15 -2.12
CA TRP A 76 -11.92 3.89 -1.50
C TRP A 76 -10.93 3.07 -2.33
N LYS A 77 -10.96 3.23 -3.65
CA LYS A 77 -10.00 2.60 -4.57
C LYS A 77 -8.56 3.06 -4.35
N TRP A 78 -8.36 4.29 -3.85
CA TRP A 78 -7.01 4.78 -3.50
C TRP A 78 -6.43 4.05 -2.30
N ILE A 79 -7.25 3.84 -1.28
CA ILE A 79 -6.83 3.09 -0.09
C ILE A 79 -6.57 1.63 -0.42
N LYS A 80 -7.39 1.04 -1.31
CA LYS A 80 -7.13 -0.30 -1.85
C LYS A 80 -5.79 -0.38 -2.58
N ALA A 81 -5.53 0.56 -3.50
CA ALA A 81 -4.27 0.63 -4.22
C ALA A 81 -3.06 0.75 -3.26
N MET A 82 -3.18 1.56 -2.20
CA MET A 82 -2.13 1.63 -1.17
C MET A 82 -1.92 0.30 -0.46
N VAL A 83 -2.99 -0.37 -0.01
CA VAL A 83 -2.90 -1.68 0.64
C VAL A 83 -2.18 -2.70 -0.25
N TRP A 84 -2.46 -2.69 -1.56
CA TRP A 84 -1.82 -3.54 -2.55
C TRP A 84 -0.32 -3.30 -2.63
N VAL A 85 0.10 -2.03 -2.69
CA VAL A 85 1.51 -1.64 -2.84
C VAL A 85 2.30 -1.85 -1.54
N GLU A 86 1.74 -1.45 -0.39
CA GLU A 86 2.42 -1.46 0.91
C GLU A 86 2.77 -2.86 1.39
N SER A 87 1.83 -3.80 1.26
CA SER A 87 2.06 -5.19 1.69
C SER A 87 2.33 -6.16 0.55
N GLY A 88 2.16 -5.78 -0.70
CA GLY A 88 2.45 -6.66 -1.84
C GLY A 88 1.51 -7.86 -1.96
N GLY A 89 0.30 -7.77 -1.39
CA GLY A 89 -0.76 -8.74 -1.66
C GLY A 89 -0.85 -9.97 -0.73
N PRO A 90 -1.82 -10.87 -0.99
CA PRO A 90 -2.22 -11.97 -0.09
C PRO A 90 -1.15 -12.99 0.28
N THR A 91 -0.11 -13.12 -0.55
CA THR A 91 1.01 -14.05 -0.33
C THR A 91 2.03 -13.51 0.68
N ASN A 92 2.05 -12.19 0.93
CA ASN A 92 2.90 -11.59 1.95
C ASN A 92 2.30 -11.79 3.36
N PRO A 93 3.05 -12.30 4.36
CA PRO A 93 2.57 -12.43 5.73
C PRO A 93 2.04 -11.12 6.33
N ALA A 94 2.60 -9.97 5.93
CA ALA A 94 2.14 -8.67 6.40
C ALA A 94 0.72 -8.34 5.92
N TRP A 95 0.27 -8.88 4.78
CA TRP A 95 -1.13 -8.74 4.34
C TRP A 95 -2.12 -9.20 5.40
N LYS A 96 -1.78 -10.25 6.18
CA LYS A 96 -2.65 -10.86 7.18
C LYS A 96 -2.62 -10.15 8.54
N THR A 97 -1.71 -9.20 8.73
CA THR A 97 -1.49 -8.52 10.03
C THR A 97 -1.42 -7.00 9.87
N ARG A 98 -0.46 -6.51 9.08
CA ARG A 98 -0.18 -5.09 8.84
C ARG A 98 -0.20 -4.74 7.35
N PRO A 99 -1.35 -4.81 6.65
CA PRO A 99 -1.44 -4.57 5.21
C PRO A 99 -1.01 -3.17 4.73
N MET A 100 -1.03 -2.15 5.60
CA MET A 100 -0.54 -0.79 5.33
C MET A 100 0.84 -0.53 5.94
N GLN A 101 1.52 -1.56 6.47
CA GLN A 101 2.86 -1.51 7.09
C GLN A 101 3.06 -0.53 8.25
N ILE A 102 2.02 0.17 8.70
CA ILE A 102 2.12 1.10 9.84
C ILE A 102 2.43 0.33 11.14
N GLY A 103 3.31 0.89 11.97
CA GLY A 103 3.77 0.26 13.22
C GLY A 103 4.93 -0.74 13.06
N ASN A 104 5.56 -0.81 11.89
CA ASN A 104 6.82 -1.52 11.71
C ASN A 104 7.99 -0.77 12.37
N PRO A 105 9.10 -1.45 12.72
CA PRO A 105 10.30 -0.76 13.20
C PRO A 105 10.76 0.31 12.20
N GLY A 106 10.94 1.54 12.68
CA GLY A 106 11.31 2.69 11.84
C GLY A 106 10.12 3.46 11.23
N ASP A 107 8.89 2.98 11.37
CA ASP A 107 7.69 3.73 10.96
C ASP A 107 7.42 4.90 11.92
N ALA A 108 7.45 6.12 11.40
CA ALA A 108 7.09 7.32 12.17
C ALA A 108 5.57 7.46 12.35
N GLY A 109 4.78 6.89 11.44
CA GLY A 109 3.33 7.11 11.35
C GLY A 109 2.59 6.71 12.62
N LEU A 110 2.84 5.52 13.17
CA LEU A 110 2.20 5.09 14.42
C LEU A 110 2.54 6.02 15.60
N GLY A 111 3.76 6.56 15.63
CA GLY A 111 4.22 7.49 16.66
C GLY A 111 3.43 8.80 16.62
N VAL A 112 3.30 9.40 15.43
CA VAL A 112 2.50 10.61 15.19
C VAL A 112 1.06 10.41 15.65
N LEU A 113 0.45 9.28 15.28
CA LEU A 113 -0.92 8.95 15.67
C LEU A 113 -1.04 8.79 17.20
N LYS A 114 -0.14 8.04 17.85
CA LYS A 114 -0.20 7.84 19.30
C LYS A 114 -0.05 9.13 20.10
N ARG A 115 0.79 10.06 19.63
CA ARG A 115 1.03 11.35 20.29
C ARG A 115 0.04 12.43 19.88
N GLY A 116 -0.76 12.20 18.83
CA GLY A 116 -1.73 13.16 18.35
C GLY A 116 -1.11 14.37 17.64
N GLU A 117 0.09 14.18 17.09
CA GLU A 117 0.89 15.22 16.42
C GLU A 117 0.38 15.51 15.01
N GLU A 118 0.88 16.58 14.38
CA GLU A 118 0.57 16.95 12.98
C GLU A 118 -0.94 17.15 12.69
N GLY A 119 -1.76 17.37 13.72
CA GLY A 119 -3.22 17.47 13.58
C GLY A 119 -3.92 16.11 13.51
N SER A 120 -3.23 15.00 13.73
CA SER A 120 -3.82 13.64 13.73
C SER A 120 -4.94 13.46 14.75
N ASN A 121 -4.96 14.24 15.85
CA ASN A 121 -6.07 14.25 16.80
C ASN A 121 -7.41 14.73 16.21
N LEU A 122 -7.38 15.54 15.15
CA LEU A 122 -8.58 15.95 14.40
C LEU A 122 -9.03 14.85 13.43
N ILE A 123 -8.05 14.07 12.94
CA ILE A 123 -8.26 12.98 12.00
C ILE A 123 -8.69 11.69 12.70
N MET A 124 -8.24 11.37 13.91
CA MET A 124 -8.63 10.13 14.57
C MET A 124 -9.90 10.30 15.42
N ASP A 125 -10.80 9.32 15.37
CA ASP A 125 -11.84 9.17 16.38
C ASP A 125 -11.28 8.48 17.64
N GLU A 126 -11.98 8.61 18.77
CA GLU A 126 -11.56 7.99 20.04
C GLU A 126 -11.49 6.46 19.94
N LYS A 127 -12.37 5.86 19.13
CA LYS A 127 -12.38 4.42 18.86
C LYS A 127 -11.07 3.97 18.21
N LEU A 128 -10.56 4.71 17.23
CA LEU A 128 -9.29 4.43 16.58
C LEU A 128 -8.12 4.64 17.52
N LYS A 129 -8.10 5.73 18.29
CA LYS A 129 -7.05 5.99 19.28
C LYS A 129 -6.90 4.82 20.25
N ALA A 130 -8.01 4.36 20.83
CA ALA A 130 -8.02 3.18 21.70
C ALA A 130 -7.60 1.89 20.96
N GLY A 131 -7.99 1.78 19.69
CA GLY A 131 -7.65 0.65 18.82
C GLY A 131 -6.16 0.54 18.46
N LEU A 132 -5.36 1.61 18.56
CA LEU A 132 -3.94 1.58 18.15
C LEU A 132 -3.08 0.54 18.89
N ALA A 133 -3.52 0.07 20.06
CA ALA A 133 -2.87 -1.05 20.76
C ALA A 133 -2.96 -2.38 19.98
N GLN A 134 -3.93 -2.50 19.08
CA GLN A 134 -4.19 -3.66 18.23
C GLN A 134 -3.71 -3.44 16.79
N ILE A 135 -2.60 -2.71 16.59
CA ILE A 135 -2.10 -2.33 15.25
C ILE A 135 -1.79 -3.52 14.32
N ASN A 136 -1.66 -4.73 14.88
CA ASN A 136 -1.47 -6.00 14.15
C ASN A 136 -2.76 -6.60 13.60
N THR A 137 -3.91 -6.02 13.91
CA THR A 137 -5.20 -6.40 13.34
C THR A 137 -5.36 -5.66 12.00
N PRO A 138 -5.60 -6.36 10.87
CA PRO A 138 -5.65 -5.71 9.55
C PRO A 138 -6.59 -4.51 9.47
N ALA A 139 -7.78 -4.60 10.06
CA ALA A 139 -8.74 -3.49 10.06
C ALA A 139 -8.21 -2.25 10.81
N VAL A 140 -7.55 -2.45 11.95
CA VAL A 140 -6.92 -1.36 12.72
C VAL A 140 -5.75 -0.79 11.94
N ASN A 141 -4.94 -1.64 11.33
CA ASN A 141 -3.79 -1.24 10.52
C ASN A 141 -4.21 -0.38 9.31
N ILE A 142 -5.25 -0.80 8.58
CA ILE A 142 -5.81 -0.05 7.46
C ILE A 142 -6.35 1.30 7.94
N LYS A 143 -7.15 1.30 9.02
CA LYS A 143 -7.72 2.53 9.59
C LYS A 143 -6.63 3.51 10.07
N ALA A 144 -5.57 3.00 10.70
CA ALA A 144 -4.43 3.81 11.14
C ALA A 144 -3.62 4.34 9.95
N GLY A 145 -3.30 3.51 8.95
CA GLY A 145 -2.61 3.94 7.74
C GLY A 145 -3.38 5.03 6.98
N THR A 146 -4.70 4.88 6.84
CA THR A 146 -5.56 5.93 6.26
C THR A 146 -5.59 7.20 7.10
N ALA A 147 -5.65 7.10 8.44
CA ALA A 147 -5.60 8.27 9.31
C ALA A 147 -4.28 9.04 9.18
N TYR A 148 -3.16 8.32 9.07
CA TYR A 148 -1.86 8.95 8.88
C TYR A 148 -1.76 9.63 7.50
N LEU A 149 -2.21 8.98 6.42
CA LEU A 149 -2.33 9.61 5.11
C LEU A 149 -3.10 10.94 5.17
N LEU A 150 -4.29 10.92 5.79
CA LEU A 150 -5.13 12.11 5.91
C LEU A 150 -4.49 13.19 6.80
N THR A 151 -3.72 12.80 7.82
CA THR A 151 -2.92 13.73 8.63
C THR A 151 -1.92 14.47 7.76
N ARG A 152 -1.15 13.73 6.94
CA ARG A 152 -0.16 14.32 6.03
C ARG A 152 -0.82 15.27 5.03
N LEU A 153 -1.93 14.87 4.41
CA LEU A 153 -2.68 15.70 3.47
C LEU A 153 -3.25 16.97 4.10
N TYR A 154 -3.64 16.90 5.38
CA TYR A 154 -4.12 18.05 6.13
C TYR A 154 -2.97 19.03 6.42
N SER A 155 -1.79 18.54 6.80
CA SER A 155 -0.63 19.38 7.11
C SER A 155 0.03 20.00 5.88
N SER A 156 -0.03 19.35 4.72
CA SER A 156 0.78 19.71 3.55
C SER A 156 0.18 20.78 2.62
N ASN A 157 -1.01 21.32 2.93
CA ASN A 157 -1.74 22.28 2.07
C ASN A 157 -1.88 21.79 0.61
N THR A 158 -1.84 20.46 0.40
CA THR A 158 -1.76 19.83 -0.92
C THR A 158 -3.09 19.95 -1.65
N ASN A 159 -3.05 20.28 -2.95
CA ASN A 159 -4.25 20.32 -3.77
C ASN A 159 -4.75 18.89 -4.05
N ILE A 160 -5.84 18.54 -3.40
CA ILE A 160 -6.41 17.18 -3.34
C ILE A 160 -7.29 16.92 -4.59
N SER A 161 -7.34 17.85 -5.55
CA SER A 161 -8.02 17.70 -6.84
C SER A 161 -7.51 16.51 -7.65
N PHE A 162 -6.25 16.10 -7.43
CA PHE A 162 -5.63 14.91 -8.03
C PHE A 162 -6.38 13.60 -7.70
N PHE A 163 -7.08 13.53 -6.56
CA PHE A 163 -7.71 12.30 -6.07
C PHE A 163 -9.10 12.01 -6.67
N HIS A 164 -9.51 12.74 -7.72
CA HIS A 164 -10.82 12.62 -8.37
C HIS A 164 -10.87 11.65 -9.57
N SER A 165 -9.76 11.00 -9.96
CA SER A 165 -9.80 10.02 -11.05
C SER A 165 -10.49 8.71 -10.62
N ALA A 166 -11.35 8.18 -11.49
CA ALA A 166 -12.29 7.10 -11.18
C ALA A 166 -11.74 5.67 -11.41
N ASP A 167 -10.58 5.55 -12.06
CA ASP A 167 -10.01 4.25 -12.43
C ASP A 167 -8.89 3.85 -11.46
N GLU A 168 -9.14 2.74 -10.75
CA GLU A 168 -8.23 2.09 -9.82
C GLU A 168 -6.90 1.74 -10.47
N PHE A 169 -6.92 1.38 -11.75
CA PHE A 169 -5.74 0.97 -12.50
C PHE A 169 -4.87 2.14 -12.94
N GLU A 170 -5.47 3.31 -13.14
CA GLU A 170 -4.75 4.55 -13.42
C GLU A 170 -4.12 5.10 -12.14
N ILE A 171 -4.85 5.01 -11.02
CA ILE A 171 -4.35 5.37 -9.68
C ILE A 171 -3.13 4.53 -9.31
N VAL A 172 -3.22 3.21 -9.47
CA VAL A 172 -2.11 2.28 -9.21
C VAL A 172 -0.90 2.61 -10.10
N ARG A 173 -1.11 2.84 -11.41
CA ARG A 173 -0.05 3.21 -12.36
C ARG A 173 0.62 4.56 -12.04
N GLN A 174 -0.11 5.53 -11.49
CA GLN A 174 0.40 6.87 -11.18
C GLN A 174 1.15 6.98 -9.83
N GLN A 175 1.16 5.91 -9.00
CA GLN A 175 1.69 6.00 -7.62
C GLN A 175 3.22 6.19 -7.50
N ARG A 176 4.02 5.88 -8.54
CA ARG A 176 5.50 5.91 -8.42
C ARG A 176 6.08 7.32 -8.20
N THR A 177 5.40 8.38 -8.62
CA THR A 177 5.99 9.73 -8.62
C THR A 177 5.73 10.52 -7.34
N GLN A 178 4.69 10.17 -6.54
CA GLN A 178 4.26 11.02 -5.42
C GLN A 178 4.18 10.34 -4.04
N PHE A 179 4.02 9.01 -3.95
CA PHE A 179 3.89 8.36 -2.63
C PHE A 179 5.21 8.31 -1.84
N ALA A 180 6.35 8.31 -2.54
CA ALA A 180 7.67 8.44 -1.91
C ALA A 180 7.85 9.77 -1.16
N LEU A 181 7.03 10.80 -1.42
CA LEU A 181 7.12 12.09 -0.73
C LEU A 181 6.24 12.18 0.54
N ILE A 182 5.25 11.29 0.68
CA ILE A 182 4.29 11.33 1.80
C ILE A 182 4.77 10.45 2.97
N PHE A 183 5.47 9.36 2.66
CA PHE A 183 5.92 8.33 3.60
C PHE A 183 7.45 8.25 3.78
N ALA A 184 8.22 9.10 3.11
CA ALA A 184 9.63 9.35 3.46
C ALA A 184 9.74 10.45 4.51
#